data_AF-A0AAV0XG77-F1
#
_entry.id   AF-A0AAV0XG77-F1
#
_cell.length_a   1.000
_cell.length_b   1.000
_cell.length_c   1.000
_cell.angle_alpha   90.00
_cell.angle_beta   90.00
_cell.angle_gamma   90.00
#
_symmetry.space_group_name_H-M   'P 1'
#
loop_
_entity.id
_entity.type
_entity.pdbx_description
1 polymer ?
#
loop_
_entity_poly.entity_id
_entity_poly.type
_entity_poly.pdbx_seq_one_letter_code
_entity_poly.pdbx_strand_id
1 'polypeptide(L)'
;MTDSDSSNSDDEMVLDVLFYLPRPRFFRDRSNPLEDFDDFDFKSRFRLSKETFVFLLHLIGNDLRRSTNRSFAISPEIQILVTLRYYVTGTFQAVIGDHVH
;
A
#
# COMPACT_ATOMS: atom_id res chain seq x y z
N MET A 1 -8.89 6.73 -52.00
CA MET A 1 -8.03 6.50 -50.80
C MET A 1 -8.93 5.77 -49.83
N THR A 2 -8.64 4.49 -49.57
CA THR A 2 -9.48 3.61 -48.74
C THR A 2 -9.06 3.75 -47.29
N ASP A 3 -9.99 4.17 -46.43
CA ASP A 3 -9.82 4.20 -44.99
C ASP A 3 -9.93 2.77 -44.44
N SER A 4 -8.78 2.16 -44.14
CA SER A 4 -8.70 0.90 -43.41
C SER A 4 -8.63 1.21 -41.92
N ASP A 5 -9.77 1.36 -41.26
CA ASP A 5 -9.86 1.32 -39.79
C ASP A 5 -10.00 -0.15 -39.36
N SER A 6 -8.91 -0.89 -39.48
CA SER A 6 -8.78 -2.22 -38.86
C SER A 6 -8.51 -2.02 -37.37
N SER A 7 -9.56 -1.68 -36.62
CA SER A 7 -9.51 -1.57 -35.17
C SER A 7 -9.21 -2.94 -34.57
N ASN A 8 -8.08 -3.05 -33.85
CA ASN A 8 -7.54 -4.29 -33.28
C ASN A 8 -8.49 -4.90 -32.23
N SER A 9 -9.49 -5.65 -32.69
CA SER A 9 -10.33 -6.51 -31.85
C SER A 9 -9.51 -7.49 -31.01
N ASP A 10 -8.34 -7.89 -31.53
CA ASP A 10 -7.45 -8.81 -30.85
C ASP A 10 -6.78 -8.13 -29.65
N ASP A 11 -6.35 -6.85 -29.78
CA ASP A 11 -5.70 -6.08 -28.70
C ASP A 11 -6.63 -5.84 -27.51
N GLU A 12 -7.92 -5.55 -27.75
CA GLU A 12 -8.91 -5.42 -26.67
C GLU A 12 -9.14 -6.76 -25.95
N MET A 13 -9.19 -7.87 -26.69
CA MET A 13 -9.24 -9.20 -26.10
C MET A 13 -8.01 -9.50 -25.24
N VAL A 14 -6.80 -9.13 -25.68
CA VAL A 14 -5.57 -9.37 -24.89
C VAL A 14 -5.59 -8.54 -23.61
N LEU A 15 -6.07 -7.31 -23.69
CA LEU A 15 -6.15 -6.42 -22.53
C LEU A 15 -7.12 -6.95 -21.48
N ASP A 16 -8.31 -7.40 -21.90
CA ASP A 16 -9.29 -8.03 -21.02
C ASP A 16 -8.71 -9.29 -20.35
N VAL A 17 -8.10 -10.19 -21.13
CA VAL A 17 -7.47 -11.40 -20.58
C VAL A 17 -6.41 -11.06 -19.53
N LEU A 18 -5.59 -10.03 -19.76
CA LEU A 18 -4.59 -9.56 -18.79
C LEU A 18 -5.22 -9.00 -17.50
N PHE A 19 -6.36 -8.31 -17.58
CA PHE A 19 -7.06 -7.78 -16.41
C PHE A 19 -7.71 -8.89 -15.55
N TYR A 20 -8.14 -9.99 -16.15
CA TYR A 20 -8.77 -11.10 -15.44
C TYR A 20 -7.78 -12.17 -14.93
N LEU A 21 -6.51 -12.12 -15.32
CA LEU A 21 -5.51 -13.06 -14.81
C LEU A 21 -5.20 -12.80 -13.32
N PRO A 22 -5.11 -13.85 -12.48
CA PRO A 22 -4.69 -13.71 -11.09
C PRO A 22 -3.32 -13.04 -11.00
N ARG A 23 -3.19 -12.02 -10.15
CA ARG A 23 -1.89 -11.36 -9.93
C ARG A 23 -0.83 -12.41 -9.54
N PRO A 24 0.33 -12.44 -10.20
CA PRO A 24 1.39 -13.38 -9.87
C PRO A 24 1.84 -13.19 -8.42
N ARG A 25 2.04 -14.31 -7.71
CA ARG A 25 2.54 -14.29 -6.33
C ARG A 25 4.02 -13.94 -6.34
N PHE A 26 4.35 -12.79 -5.78
CA PHE A 26 5.73 -12.41 -5.50
C PHE A 26 6.09 -12.75 -4.05
N PHE A 27 7.11 -13.59 -3.86
CA PHE A 27 7.74 -13.78 -2.55
C PHE A 27 8.59 -12.54 -2.25
N ARG A 28 8.15 -11.78 -1.25
CA ARG A 28 8.69 -10.46 -0.89
C ARG A 28 9.54 -10.55 0.37
N ASP A 29 10.67 -9.86 0.37
CA ASP A 29 11.52 -9.78 1.55
C ASP A 29 10.92 -8.77 2.53
N ARG A 30 10.35 -9.29 3.63
CA ARG A 30 9.66 -8.47 4.64
C ARG A 30 10.60 -7.50 5.36
N SER A 31 11.91 -7.55 5.09
CA SER A 31 12.92 -6.64 5.63
C SER A 31 12.78 -5.20 5.11
N ASN A 32 12.23 -4.97 3.91
CA ASN A 32 12.06 -3.63 3.33
C ASN A 32 10.61 -3.32 2.91
N PRO A 33 9.71 -2.97 3.86
CA PRO A 33 8.30 -2.76 3.59
C PRO A 33 7.97 -1.54 2.70
N LEU A 34 8.96 -0.73 2.30
CA LEU A 34 8.76 0.47 1.47
C LEU A 34 8.96 0.18 -0.02
N GLU A 35 9.94 -0.64 -0.37
CA GLU A 35 10.32 -0.88 -1.78
C GLU A 35 9.51 -2.01 -2.43
N ASP A 36 8.87 -2.84 -1.61
CA ASP A 36 8.24 -4.08 -2.06
C ASP A 36 6.81 -3.93 -2.63
N PHE A 37 6.17 -2.78 -2.45
CA PHE A 37 4.78 -2.56 -2.90
C PHE A 37 4.74 -1.65 -4.12
N ASP A 38 4.05 -2.07 -5.18
CA ASP A 38 3.62 -1.15 -6.23
C ASP A 38 2.53 -0.21 -5.67
N ASP A 39 2.20 0.85 -6.41
CA ASP A 39 1.26 1.88 -5.92
C ASP A 39 -0.14 1.31 -5.67
N PHE A 40 -0.54 0.33 -6.48
CA PHE A 40 -1.83 -0.35 -6.33
C PHE A 40 -1.88 -1.20 -5.06
N ASP A 41 -0.88 -2.05 -4.81
CA ASP A 41 -0.77 -2.89 -3.62
C ASP A 41 -0.62 -2.02 -2.37
N PHE A 42 0.15 -0.94 -2.44
CA PHE A 42 0.30 0.01 -1.34
C PHE A 42 -1.04 0.64 -0.98
N LYS A 43 -1.77 1.15 -1.98
CA LYS A 43 -3.10 1.73 -1.79
C LYS A 43 -4.12 0.71 -1.29
N SER A 44 -4.08 -0.52 -1.79
CA SER A 44 -4.96 -1.61 -1.32
C SER A 44 -4.70 -1.97 0.15
N ARG A 45 -3.42 -2.06 0.56
CA ARG A 45 -3.02 -2.49 1.91
C ARG A 45 -3.14 -1.40 2.97
N PHE A 46 -2.82 -0.15 2.62
CA PHE A 46 -2.77 0.96 3.58
C PHE A 46 -3.88 2.00 3.37
N ARG A 47 -4.73 1.82 2.34
CA ARG A 47 -5.81 2.76 1.95
C ARG A 47 -5.33 4.18 1.70
N LEU A 48 -4.06 4.32 1.33
CA LEU A 48 -3.32 5.58 1.22
C LEU A 48 -2.39 5.50 0.00
N SER A 49 -2.19 6.58 -0.74
CA SER A 49 -1.21 6.61 -1.83
C SER A 49 0.21 6.76 -1.27
N LYS A 50 1.22 6.36 -2.06
CA LYS A 50 2.63 6.57 -1.66
C LYS A 50 2.98 8.04 -1.53
N GLU A 51 2.48 8.88 -2.43
CA GLU A 51 2.69 10.34 -2.37
C GLU A 51 2.18 10.92 -1.05
N THR A 52 0.96 10.58 -0.66
CA THR A 52 0.38 11.05 0.59
C THR A 52 1.08 10.43 1.81
N PHE A 53 1.58 9.20 1.71
CA PHE A 53 2.45 8.61 2.75
C PHE A 53 3.75 9.39 2.91
N VAL A 54 4.41 9.77 1.82
CA VAL A 54 5.62 10.59 1.85
C VAL A 54 5.32 11.97 2.45
N PHE A 55 4.20 12.59 2.10
CA PHE A 55 3.78 13.84 2.73
C PHE A 55 3.56 13.68 4.24
N LEU A 56 2.87 12.62 4.66
CA LEU A 56 2.66 12.31 6.08
C LEU A 56 4.00 12.09 6.80
N LEU A 57 4.92 11.35 6.19
CA LEU A 57 6.26 11.12 6.75
C LEU A 57 7.02 12.44 6.94
N HIS A 58 6.93 13.39 6.02
CA HIS A 58 7.55 14.71 6.20
C HIS A 58 6.88 15.51 7.33
N LEU A 59 5.57 15.37 7.49
CA LEU A 59 4.81 16.11 8.51
C LEU A 59 5.12 15.65 9.93
N ILE A 60 5.12 14.34 10.18
CA ILE A 60 5.23 13.77 11.54
C ILE A 60 6.52 12.97 11.78
N GLY A 61 7.30 12.69 10.74
CA GLY A 61 8.47 11.82 10.84
C GLY A 61 9.57 12.35 11.75
N ASN A 62 9.72 13.69 11.83
CA ASN A 62 10.68 14.32 12.74
C ASN A 62 10.28 14.12 14.21
N ASP A 63 8.99 14.18 14.53
CA ASP A 63 8.49 13.99 15.90
C ASP A 63 8.56 12.52 16.34
N LEU A 64 8.51 11.58 15.38
CA LEU A 64 8.63 10.15 15.61
C LEU A 64 10.08 9.66 15.78
N ARG A 65 11.07 10.51 15.46
CA ARG A 65 12.48 10.22 15.73
C ARG A 65 12.75 10.31 17.22
N ARG A 66 13.04 9.18 17.87
CA ARG A 66 13.47 9.19 19.27
C ARG A 66 14.82 9.87 19.44
N SER A 67 14.96 10.62 20.53
CA SER A 67 16.22 11.26 20.94
C SER A 67 17.25 10.29 21.54
N THR A 68 16.93 9.01 21.71
CA THR A 68 17.77 8.07 22.45
C THR A 68 18.57 7.15 21.53
N ASN A 69 19.90 7.21 21.62
CA ASN A 69 20.87 6.33 20.94
C ASN A 69 20.90 4.87 21.45
N ARG A 70 19.92 4.44 22.26
CA ARG A 70 19.89 3.07 22.78
C ARG A 70 19.17 2.15 21.78
N SER A 71 19.97 1.55 20.90
CA SER A 71 19.71 0.32 20.12
C SER A 71 18.45 0.28 19.24
N PHE A 72 18.67 0.15 17.92
CA PHE A 72 17.69 -0.41 16.98
C PHE A 72 16.30 0.28 16.96
N ALA A 73 16.29 1.62 17.03
CA ALA A 73 15.05 2.37 16.93
C ALA A 73 14.37 2.13 15.58
N ILE A 74 13.11 1.70 15.61
CA ILE A 74 12.27 1.52 14.42
C ILE A 74 12.22 2.85 13.66
N SER A 75 12.49 2.83 12.35
CA SER A 75 12.44 4.05 11.54
C SER A 75 11.03 4.67 11.58
N PRO A 76 10.90 6.00 11.51
CA PRO A 76 9.60 6.67 11.45
C PRO A 76 8.67 6.10 10.38
N GLU A 77 9.23 5.74 9.23
CA GLU A 77 8.50 5.09 8.13
C GLU A 77 7.81 3.79 8.56
N ILE A 78 8.56 2.89 9.20
CA ILE A 78 8.02 1.61 9.67
C ILE A 78 6.98 1.86 10.77
N GLN A 79 7.21 2.82 11.68
CA GLN A 79 6.23 3.18 12.71
C GLN A 79 4.90 3.61 12.08
N ILE A 80 4.93 4.47 11.06
CA ILE A 80 3.74 4.95 10.36
C ILE A 80 3.05 3.81 9.61
N LEU A 81 3.79 2.97 8.88
CA LEU A 81 3.22 1.83 8.14
C LEU A 81 2.54 0.81 9.05
N VAL A 82 3.16 0.47 10.18
CA VAL A 82 2.57 -0.43 11.19
C VAL A 82 1.28 0.17 11.75
N THR A 83 1.31 1.46 12.09
CA THR A 83 0.15 2.19 12.61
C THR A 83 -1.00 2.23 11.59
N LEU A 84 -0.71 2.57 10.34
CA LEU A 84 -1.69 2.55 9.24
C LEU A 84 -2.29 1.16 9.07
N ARG A 85 -1.46 0.13 9.10
CA ARG A 85 -1.93 -1.26 8.96
C ARG A 85 -2.85 -1.65 10.10
N TYR A 86 -2.55 -1.25 11.33
CA TYR A 86 -3.42 -1.47 12.49
C TYR A 86 -4.79 -0.81 12.28
N TYR A 87 -4.82 0.46 11.87
CA TYR A 87 -6.08 1.19 11.61
C TYR A 87 -6.90 0.59 10.46
N VAL A 88 -6.24 0.19 9.36
CA VAL A 88 -6.92 -0.35 8.17
C VAL A 88 -7.43 -1.76 8.39
N THR A 89 -6.70 -2.60 9.13
CA THR A 89 -7.07 -4.00 9.39
C THR A 89 -8.27 -4.10 10.33
N GLY A 90 -8.65 -3.01 11.01
CA GLY A 90 -9.95 -2.95 11.69
C GLY A 90 -10.04 -3.85 12.92
N THR A 91 -8.96 -4.11 13.64
CA THR A 91 -9.02 -4.72 15.00
C THR A 91 -9.59 -3.75 16.05
N PHE A 92 -10.48 -2.87 15.62
CA PHE A 92 -11.32 -1.99 16.43
C PHE A 92 -12.72 -2.59 16.66
N GLN A 93 -13.08 -3.67 15.93
CA GLN A 93 -14.39 -4.32 16.07
C GLN A 93 -14.63 -4.92 17.46
N ALA A 94 -13.58 -5.35 18.17
CA ALA A 94 -13.72 -5.87 19.55
C ALA A 94 -13.87 -4.75 20.59
N VAL A 95 -13.18 -3.62 20.41
CA VAL A 95 -13.17 -2.52 21.40
C VAL A 95 -14.45 -1.69 21.34
N ILE A 96 -15.06 -1.49 20.17
CA ILE A 96 -16.40 -0.87 20.09
C ILE A 96 -17.52 -1.84 20.47
N GLY A 97 -17.33 -3.14 20.22
CA GLY A 97 -18.31 -4.17 20.56
C GLY A 97 -18.62 -4.27 22.06
N ASP A 98 -17.64 -3.96 22.92
CA ASP A 98 -17.78 -4.01 24.38
C ASP A 98 -18.32 -2.71 25.02
N HIS A 99 -18.54 -1.64 24.24
CA HIS A 99 -19.13 -0.38 24.73
C HIS A 99 -20.66 -0.30 24.57
N VAL A 100 -21.29 -1.41 24.18
CA VAL A 100 -22.75 -1.58 24.26
C VAL A 100 -23.05 -2.60 25.36
N HIS A 101 -23.05 -2.13 26.60
CA HIS A 101 -23.90 -2.68 27.66
C HIS A 101 -24.13 -1.69 28.79
#